data_AF-A0A482WJK5-F1
#
_entry.id   AF-A0A482WJK5-F1
#
_cell.length_a   1.000
_cell.length_b   1.000
_cell.length_c   1.000
_cell.angle_alpha   90.00
_cell.angle_beta   90.00
_cell.angle_gamma   90.00
#
_symmetry.space_group_name_H-M   'P 1'
#
loop_
_entity.id
_entity.type
_entity.pdbx_description
1 polymer ?
#
loop_
_entity_poly.entity_id
_entity_poly.type
_entity_poly.pdbx_seq_one_letter_code
_entity_poly.pdbx_strand_id
1 'polypeptide(L)'
;MTTKMSTNILLVGGGVTSAILSKLLSSEIGKLKITVWEKQKFVGGRFYTSETYLGDTKYSLDLGAQYITTNDETMQQNSDIYESLLKSEALVNKKLNIKGLKPMLDRTNFFAPNGMSSIVEYLFKDSRVENIFCDCELEKLSSKDCKWEACSSSGKIELFDVVVLTIPIPEFFKIDGDLTKTIQSDISSNLSSVKYSSRYAVGLLFESPLTTEFDSEYIYHSDTFRFVAFDSWRQSNTGIANSAMLHSTVQFGEENPTHTKELEEKILNSINVEFPHWPKPVVTRFHRWDQSQVQEPYNSKPGAVVLSEKPLLIMGGDGFVGSTFDQCLFSAKKIFNLLKCETQH
;
A
#
# COMPACT_ATOMS: atom_id res chain seq x y z
N MET A 1 -21.21 38.13 1.06
CA MET A 1 -21.07 36.68 1.26
C MET A 1 -19.71 36.27 0.73
N THR A 2 -18.71 36.21 1.61
CA THR A 2 -17.39 35.66 1.27
C THR A 2 -17.56 34.15 1.10
N THR A 3 -17.53 33.67 -0.15
CA THR A 3 -17.33 32.25 -0.44
C THR A 3 -16.04 31.83 0.27
N LYS A 4 -16.15 31.04 1.34
CA LYS A 4 -14.99 30.49 2.04
C LYS A 4 -14.21 29.70 1.00
N MET A 5 -13.00 30.15 0.63
CA MET A 5 -12.21 29.48 -0.37
C MET A 5 -11.93 28.04 0.09
N SER A 6 -12.20 27.08 -0.78
CA SER A 6 -11.90 25.67 -0.52
C SER A 6 -10.39 25.49 -0.36
N THR A 7 -9.95 24.85 0.71
CA THR A 7 -8.54 24.50 0.91
C THR A 7 -8.16 23.38 -0.05
N ASN A 8 -7.15 23.61 -0.89
CA ASN A 8 -6.62 22.63 -1.83
C ASN A 8 -5.55 21.77 -1.15
N ILE A 9 -5.81 20.48 -1.02
CA ILE A 9 -4.91 19.50 -0.40
C ILE A 9 -4.38 18.55 -1.48
N LEU A 10 -3.06 18.44 -1.57
CA LEU A 10 -2.40 17.38 -2.34
C LEU A 10 -2.06 16.21 -1.41
N LEU A 11 -2.52 15.00 -1.76
CA LEU A 11 -2.05 13.76 -1.18
C LEU A 11 -1.08 13.10 -2.18
N VAL A 12 0.16 12.88 -1.76
CA VAL A 12 1.18 12.20 -2.57
C VAL A 12 1.29 10.75 -2.11
N GLY A 13 1.03 9.84 -3.03
CA GLY A 13 0.85 8.40 -2.80
C GLY A 13 -0.63 8.02 -2.73
N GLY A 14 -1.05 7.14 -3.62
CA GLY A 14 -2.40 6.55 -3.73
C GLY A 14 -2.52 5.23 -2.97
N GLY A 15 -1.83 5.09 -1.83
CA GLY A 15 -1.88 3.91 -0.98
C GLY A 15 -2.98 3.94 0.09
N VAL A 16 -3.00 2.91 0.94
CA VAL A 16 -3.97 2.73 2.03
C VAL A 16 -4.09 3.97 2.92
N THR A 17 -2.96 4.56 3.35
CA THR A 17 -2.96 5.73 4.26
C THR A 17 -3.72 6.91 3.66
N SER A 18 -3.48 7.25 2.39
CA SER A 18 -4.19 8.34 1.69
C SER A 18 -5.67 8.03 1.47
N ALA A 19 -6.01 6.78 1.18
CA ALA A 19 -7.40 6.40 0.98
C ALA A 19 -8.21 6.46 2.29
N ILE A 20 -7.64 6.00 3.40
CA ILE A 20 -8.24 6.16 4.74
C ILE A 20 -8.32 7.63 5.11
N LEU A 21 -7.26 8.42 4.89
CA LEU A 21 -7.27 9.86 5.17
C LEU A 21 -8.37 10.57 4.37
N SER A 22 -8.54 10.22 3.10
CA SER A 22 -9.62 10.74 2.26
C SER A 22 -11.00 10.40 2.84
N LYS A 23 -11.16 9.18 3.36
CA LYS A 23 -12.40 8.74 4.02
C LYS A 23 -12.67 9.52 5.30
N LEU A 24 -11.65 9.79 6.11
CA LEU A 24 -11.77 10.62 7.31
C LEU A 24 -12.10 12.08 6.97
N LEU A 25 -11.51 12.62 5.89
CA LEU A 25 -11.79 13.97 5.39
C LEU A 25 -13.15 14.07 4.69
N SER A 26 -13.80 12.94 4.36
CA SER A 26 -15.05 12.93 3.62
C SER A 26 -16.19 13.66 4.35
N SER A 27 -16.17 13.69 5.68
CA SER A 27 -17.14 14.45 6.48
C SER A 27 -16.98 15.97 6.36
N GLU A 28 -15.88 16.45 5.78
CA GLU A 28 -15.58 17.87 5.53
C GLU A 28 -15.71 18.25 4.03
N ILE A 29 -16.26 17.35 3.20
CA ILE A 29 -16.50 17.56 1.75
C ILE A 29 -17.38 18.80 1.57
N GLY A 30 -16.81 19.83 0.95
CA GLY A 30 -17.41 21.16 0.80
C GLY A 30 -16.49 22.29 1.29
N LYS A 31 -15.54 22.00 2.18
CA LYS A 31 -14.49 22.94 2.60
C LYS A 31 -13.13 22.62 1.97
N LEU A 32 -12.95 21.40 1.48
CA LEU A 32 -11.67 20.87 1.02
C LEU A 32 -11.79 20.36 -0.42
N LYS A 33 -10.75 20.62 -1.22
CA LYS A 33 -10.54 19.99 -2.53
C LYS A 33 -9.32 19.07 -2.41
N ILE A 34 -9.56 17.76 -2.50
CA ILE A 34 -8.51 16.75 -2.42
C ILE A 34 -8.07 16.36 -3.82
N THR A 35 -6.77 16.42 -4.07
CA THR A 35 -6.10 15.89 -5.26
C THR A 35 -5.11 14.82 -4.82
N VAL A 36 -5.07 13.68 -5.51
CA VAL A 36 -4.13 12.57 -5.23
C VAL A 36 -3.19 12.42 -6.42
N TRP A 37 -1.89 12.44 -6.18
CA TRP A 37 -0.86 12.11 -7.16
C TRP A 37 -0.21 10.77 -6.79
N GLU A 38 -0.32 9.80 -7.69
CA GLU A 38 0.25 8.46 -7.56
C GLU A 38 1.21 8.22 -8.72
N LYS A 39 2.44 7.83 -8.39
CA LYS A 39 3.50 7.53 -9.34
C LYS A 39 3.15 6.31 -10.21
N GLN A 40 2.53 5.29 -9.62
CA GLN A 40 2.15 4.07 -10.33
C GLN A 40 0.95 4.31 -11.25
N LYS A 41 0.73 3.41 -12.20
CA LYS A 41 -0.42 3.46 -13.12
C LYS A 41 -1.75 3.08 -12.47
N PHE A 42 -1.73 2.78 -11.17
CA PHE A 42 -2.86 2.31 -10.37
C PHE A 42 -2.72 2.81 -8.93
N VAL A 43 -3.84 2.88 -8.22
CA VAL A 43 -3.85 3.08 -6.77
C VAL A 43 -3.71 1.74 -6.03
N GLY A 44 -3.32 1.79 -4.77
CA GLY A 44 -3.16 0.61 -3.91
C GLY A 44 -1.79 0.56 -3.24
N GLY A 45 -0.74 1.06 -3.90
CA GLY A 45 0.63 0.94 -3.43
C GLY A 45 0.95 -0.53 -3.11
N ARG A 46 1.36 -0.82 -1.87
CA ARG A 46 1.63 -2.20 -1.41
C ARG A 46 0.41 -3.09 -1.23
N PHE A 47 -0.79 -2.62 -1.57
CA PHE A 47 -1.98 -3.45 -1.73
C PHE A 47 -2.19 -3.81 -3.21
N TYR A 48 -1.18 -3.64 -4.07
CA TYR A 48 -1.28 -3.89 -5.49
C TYR A 48 -1.78 -5.30 -5.82
N THR A 49 -2.83 -5.33 -6.64
CA THR A 49 -3.35 -6.50 -7.31
C THR A 49 -3.09 -6.36 -8.80
N SER A 50 -2.38 -7.32 -9.39
CA SER A 50 -2.25 -7.43 -10.84
C SER A 50 -3.42 -8.23 -11.39
N GLU A 51 -4.21 -7.63 -12.27
CA GLU A 51 -5.26 -8.34 -13.00
C GLU A 51 -4.68 -9.06 -14.22
N THR A 52 -5.14 -10.29 -14.44
CA THR A 52 -4.79 -11.10 -15.61
C THR A 52 -6.01 -11.91 -16.07
N TYR A 53 -5.91 -12.54 -17.24
CA TYR A 53 -7.05 -13.19 -17.89
C TYR A 53 -6.63 -14.54 -18.47
N LEU A 54 -7.51 -15.53 -18.33
CA LEU A 54 -7.46 -16.80 -19.06
C LEU A 54 -8.80 -16.96 -19.80
N GLY A 55 -8.76 -16.80 -21.12
CA GLY A 55 -9.99 -16.57 -21.90
C GLY A 55 -10.72 -15.33 -21.40
N ASP A 56 -12.02 -15.44 -21.16
CA ASP A 56 -12.87 -14.35 -20.64
C ASP A 56 -12.89 -14.28 -19.10
N THR A 57 -12.16 -15.16 -18.41
CA THR A 57 -12.13 -15.21 -16.95
C THR A 57 -11.03 -14.31 -16.40
N LYS A 58 -11.42 -13.38 -15.52
CA LYS A 58 -10.49 -12.49 -14.82
C LYS A 58 -9.91 -13.16 -13.57
N TYR A 59 -8.62 -12.99 -13.37
CA TYR A 59 -7.86 -13.44 -12.20
C TYR A 59 -7.14 -12.27 -11.53
N SER A 60 -7.10 -12.31 -10.20
CA SER A 60 -6.46 -11.28 -9.37
C SER A 60 -5.24 -11.86 -8.68
N LEU A 61 -4.06 -11.33 -8.98
CA LEU A 61 -2.79 -11.69 -8.36
C LEU A 61 -2.40 -10.60 -7.37
N ASP A 62 -2.64 -10.80 -6.07
CA ASP A 62 -2.23 -9.84 -5.05
C ASP A 62 -0.72 -9.91 -4.87
N LEU A 63 0.03 -9.00 -5.50
CA LEU A 63 1.49 -9.02 -5.46
C LEU A 63 2.05 -8.35 -4.19
N GLY A 64 1.21 -7.57 -3.49
CA GLY A 64 1.53 -6.90 -2.24
C GLY A 64 1.00 -7.63 -1.01
N ALA A 65 0.27 -6.92 -0.14
CA ALA A 65 -0.43 -7.49 1.01
C ALA A 65 -1.32 -8.67 0.61
N GLN A 66 -1.53 -9.62 1.52
CA GLN A 66 -2.27 -10.86 1.24
C GLN A 66 -3.58 -10.94 2.02
N TYR A 67 -3.56 -10.39 3.23
CA TYR A 67 -4.69 -10.32 4.13
C TYR A 67 -4.45 -9.24 5.17
N ILE A 68 -5.52 -8.83 5.84
CA ILE A 68 -5.48 -7.91 6.97
C ILE A 68 -5.65 -8.73 8.25
N THR A 69 -4.87 -8.42 9.27
CA THR A 69 -5.01 -9.01 10.60
C THR A 69 -5.26 -7.91 11.61
N THR A 70 -6.31 -8.04 12.41
CA THR A 70 -6.64 -7.10 13.49
C THR A 70 -7.17 -7.84 14.72
N ASN A 71 -7.40 -7.12 15.81
CA ASN A 71 -8.07 -7.62 17.01
C ASN A 71 -9.38 -6.85 17.26
N ASP A 72 -10.24 -7.36 18.14
CA ASP A 72 -11.56 -6.79 18.36
C ASP A 72 -11.51 -5.34 18.89
N GLU A 73 -10.54 -5.03 19.76
CA GLU A 73 -10.35 -3.68 20.29
C GLU A 73 -10.01 -2.68 19.17
N THR A 74 -9.04 -3.02 18.31
CA THR A 74 -8.62 -2.17 17.19
C THR A 74 -9.74 -2.05 16.16
N MET A 75 -10.46 -3.13 15.88
CA MET A 75 -11.61 -3.10 14.99
C MET A 75 -12.71 -2.18 15.54
N GLN A 76 -13.01 -2.25 16.84
CA GLN A 76 -14.02 -1.39 17.49
C GLN A 76 -13.63 0.09 17.46
N GLN A 77 -12.36 0.41 17.78
CA GLN A 77 -11.82 1.77 17.73
C GLN A 77 -11.84 2.38 16.31
N ASN A 78 -11.91 1.54 15.29
CA ASN A 78 -11.86 1.92 13.88
C ASN A 78 -13.08 1.36 13.10
N SER A 79 -14.21 1.22 13.80
CA SER A 79 -15.45 0.62 13.30
C SER A 79 -15.99 1.36 12.07
N ASP A 80 -15.84 2.67 12.01
CA ASP A 80 -16.21 3.50 10.87
C ASP A 80 -15.57 3.04 9.56
N ILE A 81 -14.30 2.61 9.60
CA ILE A 81 -13.57 2.11 8.43
C ILE A 81 -13.87 0.63 8.20
N TYR A 82 -13.79 -0.20 9.25
CA TYR A 82 -13.99 -1.65 9.13
C TYR A 82 -15.41 -2.02 8.71
N GLU A 83 -16.44 -1.43 9.31
CA GLU A 83 -17.84 -1.68 8.95
C GLU A 83 -18.13 -1.23 7.52
N SER A 84 -17.56 -0.11 7.07
CA SER A 84 -17.69 0.36 5.69
C SER A 84 -17.13 -0.64 4.69
N LEU A 85 -15.95 -1.19 4.98
CA LEU A 85 -15.28 -2.21 4.14
C LEU A 85 -16.00 -3.56 4.15
N LEU A 86 -16.53 -3.97 5.30
CA LEU A 86 -17.30 -5.21 5.44
C LEU A 86 -18.65 -5.11 4.72
N LYS A 87 -19.35 -3.98 4.87
CA LYS A 87 -20.65 -3.74 4.23
C LYS A 87 -20.56 -3.65 2.71
N SER A 88 -19.44 -3.16 2.19
CA SER A 88 -19.19 -3.10 0.74
C SER A 88 -18.63 -4.40 0.16
N GLU A 89 -18.36 -5.39 1.01
CA GLU A 89 -17.68 -6.65 0.65
C GLU A 89 -16.27 -6.46 0.06
N ALA A 90 -15.69 -5.26 0.17
CA ALA A 90 -14.28 -5.03 -0.16
C ALA A 90 -13.35 -5.79 0.79
N LEU A 91 -13.84 -6.07 2.00
CA LEU A 91 -13.19 -6.91 3.00
C LEU A 91 -14.18 -7.95 3.52
N VAL A 92 -13.74 -9.18 3.73
CA VAL A 92 -14.56 -10.26 4.29
C VAL A 92 -13.85 -10.99 5.42
N ASN A 93 -14.62 -11.39 6.43
CA ASN A 93 -14.17 -12.32 7.46
C ASN A 93 -14.44 -13.75 6.97
N LYS A 94 -13.45 -14.34 6.30
CA LYS A 94 -13.53 -15.70 5.78
C LYS A 94 -12.43 -16.54 6.42
N LYS A 95 -12.82 -17.70 6.98
CA LYS A 95 -11.83 -18.63 7.52
C LYS A 95 -11.11 -19.34 6.38
N LEU A 96 -9.82 -19.03 6.22
CA LEU A 96 -8.92 -19.70 5.26
C LEU A 96 -7.99 -20.67 5.97
N ASN A 97 -7.63 -21.75 5.27
CA ASN A 97 -6.60 -22.70 5.70
C ASN A 97 -5.22 -22.15 5.34
N ILE A 98 -4.55 -21.51 6.30
CA ILE A 98 -3.20 -20.97 6.15
C ILE A 98 -2.20 -21.89 6.84
N LYS A 99 -1.51 -22.73 6.06
CA LYS A 99 -0.50 -23.65 6.58
C LYS A 99 0.72 -22.89 7.10
N GLY A 100 1.22 -23.30 8.26
CA GLY A 100 2.37 -22.64 8.90
C GLY A 100 2.06 -21.27 9.51
N LEU A 101 0.79 -20.83 9.54
CA LEU A 101 0.40 -19.64 10.29
C LEU A 101 0.69 -19.86 11.77
N LYS A 102 1.47 -18.95 12.37
CA LYS A 102 1.69 -18.99 13.83
C LYS A 102 0.37 -18.66 14.54
N PRO A 103 0.01 -19.39 15.62
CA PRO A 103 -1.15 -19.04 16.43
C PRO A 103 -1.06 -17.58 16.88
N MET A 104 -2.10 -16.81 16.62
CA MET A 104 -2.23 -15.43 17.10
C MET A 104 -3.42 -15.39 18.05
N LEU A 105 -3.15 -15.13 19.32
CA LEU A 105 -4.21 -14.94 20.32
C LEU A 105 -4.99 -13.67 19.94
N ASP A 106 -6.32 -13.75 20.00
CA ASP A 106 -7.24 -12.62 19.86
C ASP A 106 -7.08 -11.82 18.55
N ARG A 107 -6.68 -12.48 17.46
CA ARG A 107 -6.59 -11.84 16.14
C ARG A 107 -7.40 -12.58 15.08
N THR A 108 -8.02 -11.79 14.22
CA THR A 108 -8.83 -12.25 13.10
C THR A 108 -8.21 -11.80 11.78
N ASN A 109 -8.20 -12.71 10.80
CA ASN A 109 -7.74 -12.43 9.45
C ASN A 109 -8.93 -12.10 8.54
N PHE A 110 -8.74 -11.09 7.70
CA PHE A 110 -9.71 -10.61 6.73
C PHE A 110 -9.07 -10.57 5.34
N PHE A 111 -9.88 -10.79 4.32
CA PHE A 111 -9.42 -10.97 2.94
C PHE A 111 -10.22 -10.09 2.01
N ALA A 112 -9.63 -9.66 0.90
CA ALA A 112 -10.31 -8.84 -0.11
C ALA A 112 -10.72 -9.71 -1.29
N PRO A 113 -12.01 -10.09 -1.46
CA PRO A 113 -12.43 -11.08 -2.46
C PRO A 113 -12.22 -10.63 -3.92
N ASN A 114 -12.13 -9.33 -4.16
CA ASN A 114 -11.88 -8.73 -5.47
C ASN A 114 -10.42 -8.24 -5.65
N GLY A 115 -9.51 -8.72 -4.81
CA GLY A 115 -8.10 -8.32 -4.78
C GLY A 115 -7.86 -7.22 -3.76
N MET A 116 -6.65 -7.17 -3.20
CA MET A 116 -6.29 -6.21 -2.16
C MET A 116 -6.36 -4.74 -2.61
N SER A 117 -6.17 -4.43 -3.90
CA SER A 117 -6.31 -3.06 -4.41
C SER A 117 -7.74 -2.55 -4.27
N SER A 118 -8.73 -3.43 -4.32
CA SER A 118 -10.16 -3.09 -4.23
C SER A 118 -10.53 -2.38 -2.91
N ILE A 119 -9.78 -2.64 -1.83
CA ILE A 119 -9.93 -1.91 -0.55
C ILE A 119 -9.63 -0.42 -0.74
N VAL A 120 -8.52 -0.11 -1.41
CA VAL A 120 -8.04 1.25 -1.62
C VAL A 120 -8.93 1.97 -2.62
N GLU A 121 -9.30 1.30 -3.71
CA GLU A 121 -10.24 1.80 -4.71
C GLU A 121 -11.60 2.12 -4.09
N TYR A 122 -12.14 1.22 -3.25
CA TYR A 122 -13.39 1.44 -2.53
C TYR A 122 -13.31 2.68 -1.63
N LEU A 123 -12.25 2.78 -0.80
CA LEU A 123 -12.10 3.90 0.12
C LEU A 123 -12.04 5.25 -0.61
N PHE A 124 -11.30 5.35 -1.72
CA PHE A 124 -11.28 6.57 -2.54
C PHE A 124 -12.64 6.89 -3.15
N LYS A 125 -13.31 5.90 -3.74
CA LYS A 125 -14.64 6.06 -4.34
C LYS A 125 -15.67 6.52 -3.31
N ASP A 126 -15.68 5.88 -2.15
CA ASP A 126 -16.62 6.18 -1.06
C ASP A 126 -16.34 7.56 -0.43
N SER A 127 -15.09 8.02 -0.51
CA SER A 127 -14.67 9.38 -0.13
C SER A 127 -14.99 10.45 -1.18
N ARG A 128 -15.51 10.07 -2.36
CA ARG A 128 -15.84 10.97 -3.48
C ARG A 128 -14.66 11.84 -3.93
N VAL A 129 -13.44 11.31 -3.85
CA VAL A 129 -12.26 11.99 -4.40
C VAL A 129 -12.28 11.85 -5.91
N GLU A 130 -12.51 12.95 -6.62
CA GLU A 130 -12.62 12.95 -8.08
C GLU A 130 -11.25 13.12 -8.78
N ASN A 131 -10.30 13.77 -8.13
CA ASN A 131 -9.01 14.14 -8.72
C ASN A 131 -7.90 13.17 -8.32
N ILE A 132 -7.95 11.94 -8.83
CA ILE A 132 -6.88 10.94 -8.64
C ILE A 132 -6.10 10.80 -9.94
N PHE A 133 -4.83 11.21 -9.91
CA PHE A 133 -3.91 11.14 -11.05
C PHE A 133 -2.88 10.03 -10.81
N CYS A 134 -3.05 8.92 -11.51
CA CYS A 134 -2.04 7.87 -11.64
C CYS A 134 -1.01 8.26 -12.71
N ASP A 135 0.15 7.59 -12.72
CA ASP A 135 1.29 7.93 -13.58
C ASP A 135 1.73 9.41 -13.40
N CYS A 136 1.59 9.91 -12.17
CA CYS A 136 1.83 11.28 -11.76
C CYS A 136 2.75 11.28 -10.54
N GLU A 137 4.04 11.10 -10.79
CA GLU A 137 5.07 11.16 -9.74
C GLU A 137 5.36 12.62 -9.38
N LEU A 138 5.31 12.97 -8.09
CA LEU A 138 5.82 14.24 -7.60
C LEU A 138 7.34 14.27 -7.75
N GLU A 139 7.85 15.12 -8.63
CA GLU A 139 9.28 15.26 -8.89
C GLU A 139 9.89 16.43 -8.10
N LYS A 140 9.15 17.54 -8.00
CA LYS A 140 9.63 18.74 -7.31
C LYS A 140 8.54 19.39 -6.46
N LEU A 141 8.94 19.89 -5.29
CA LEU A 141 8.06 20.65 -4.39
C LEU A 141 8.78 21.89 -3.84
N SER A 142 8.24 23.07 -4.15
CA SER A 142 8.78 24.36 -3.68
C SER A 142 7.69 25.22 -3.05
N SER A 143 8.07 26.04 -2.06
CA SER A 143 7.17 27.01 -1.45
C SER A 143 7.11 28.27 -2.32
N LYS A 144 5.90 28.75 -2.62
CA LYS A 144 5.64 29.93 -3.45
C LYS A 144 4.38 30.63 -2.96
N ASP A 145 4.49 31.91 -2.59
CA ASP A 145 3.37 32.76 -2.15
C ASP A 145 2.47 32.12 -1.08
N CYS A 146 3.08 31.55 -0.04
CA CYS A 146 2.40 30.82 1.04
C CYS A 146 1.62 29.57 0.60
N LYS A 147 1.96 29.00 -0.56
CA LYS A 147 1.44 27.73 -1.09
C LYS A 147 2.58 26.82 -1.52
N TRP A 148 2.25 25.56 -1.74
CA TRP A 148 3.15 24.59 -2.36
C TRP A 148 2.94 24.56 -3.87
N GLU A 149 3.99 24.82 -4.63
CA GLU A 149 4.06 24.53 -6.07
C GLU A 149 4.60 23.10 -6.24
N ALA A 150 3.71 22.20 -6.64
CA ALA A 150 4.03 20.81 -6.91
C ALA A 150 4.21 20.62 -8.42
N CYS A 151 5.31 19.97 -8.82
CA CYS A 151 5.59 19.61 -10.20
C CYS A 151 5.72 18.10 -10.34
N SER A 152 4.97 17.51 -11.26
CA SER A 152 5.07 16.09 -11.57
C SER A 152 6.15 15.83 -12.63
N SER A 153 6.64 14.60 -12.70
CA SER A 153 7.57 14.12 -13.75
C SER A 153 7.02 14.24 -15.18
N SER A 154 5.70 14.33 -15.36
CA SER A 154 5.06 14.57 -16.67
C SER A 154 4.95 16.06 -17.04
N GLY A 155 5.44 16.96 -16.18
CA GLY A 155 5.39 18.42 -16.38
C GLY A 155 4.10 19.10 -15.88
N LYS A 156 3.17 18.37 -15.25
CA LYS A 156 2.02 18.98 -14.57
C LYS A 156 2.51 19.85 -13.39
N ILE A 157 2.03 21.08 -13.32
CA ILE A 157 2.32 22.03 -12.22
C ILE A 157 1.00 22.48 -11.61
N GLU A 158 0.86 22.43 -10.29
CA GLU A 158 -0.34 22.86 -9.57
C GLU A 158 0.02 23.45 -8.18
N LEU A 159 -0.79 24.40 -7.71
CA LEU A 159 -0.61 25.05 -6.40
C LEU A 159 -1.57 24.46 -5.35
N PHE A 160 -1.03 24.15 -4.19
CA PHE A 160 -1.77 23.57 -3.07
C PHE A 160 -1.56 24.37 -1.79
N ASP A 161 -2.60 24.46 -0.97
CA ASP A 161 -2.52 25.10 0.35
C ASP A 161 -1.85 24.15 1.37
N VAL A 162 -2.06 22.84 1.20
CA VAL A 162 -1.52 21.78 2.04
C VAL A 162 -1.02 20.63 1.19
N VAL A 163 0.10 20.03 1.60
CA VAL A 163 0.61 18.79 1.02
C VAL A 163 0.75 17.74 2.11
N VAL A 164 0.34 16.51 1.81
CA VAL A 164 0.54 15.33 2.67
C VAL A 164 1.29 14.28 1.87
N LEU A 165 2.45 13.87 2.38
CA LEU A 165 3.28 12.82 1.80
C LEU A 165 3.02 11.50 2.52
N THR A 166 2.56 10.49 1.79
CA THR A 166 2.32 9.12 2.29
C THR A 166 3.19 8.06 1.59
N ILE A 167 4.15 8.52 0.82
CA ILE A 167 5.14 7.70 0.11
C ILE A 167 6.17 7.10 1.09
N PRO A 168 6.84 5.98 0.72
CA PRO A 168 7.96 5.47 1.48
C PRO A 168 9.04 6.55 1.70
N ILE A 169 9.63 6.59 2.89
CA ILE A 169 10.59 7.64 3.26
C ILE A 169 11.81 7.75 2.31
N PRO A 170 12.38 6.66 1.77
CA PRO A 170 13.44 6.78 0.77
C PRO A 170 13.02 7.52 -0.51
N GLU A 171 11.74 7.53 -0.88
CA GLU A 171 11.24 8.28 -2.04
C GLU A 171 11.12 9.77 -1.76
N PHE A 172 10.87 10.16 -0.51
CA PHE A 172 10.85 11.56 -0.10
C PHE A 172 12.17 12.27 -0.41
N PHE A 173 13.32 11.60 -0.20
CA PHE A 173 14.63 12.16 -0.50
C PHE A 173 14.94 12.33 -1.99
N LYS A 174 14.09 11.81 -2.88
CA LYS A 174 14.22 11.98 -4.33
C LYS A 174 13.48 13.20 -4.86
N ILE A 175 12.61 13.81 -4.05
CA ILE A 175 11.86 15.01 -4.42
C ILE A 175 12.81 16.21 -4.41
N ASP A 176 12.93 16.88 -5.55
CA ASP A 176 13.72 18.11 -5.69
C ASP A 176 12.98 19.34 -5.15
N GLY A 177 13.68 20.46 -5.04
CA GLY A 177 13.15 21.76 -4.62
C GLY A 177 13.71 22.23 -3.27
N ASP A 178 12.97 23.11 -2.61
CA ASP A 178 13.43 23.75 -1.37
C ASP A 178 13.07 22.92 -0.12
N LEU A 179 12.33 21.84 -0.33
CA LEU A 179 11.81 20.97 0.70
C LEU A 179 12.90 20.38 1.61
N THR A 180 13.90 19.74 1.01
CA THR A 180 14.97 19.04 1.74
C THR A 180 15.90 20.01 2.47
N LYS A 181 15.94 21.29 2.05
CA LYS A 181 16.81 22.33 2.64
C LYS A 181 16.22 22.96 3.90
N THR A 182 14.90 22.83 4.11
CA THR A 182 14.17 23.57 5.15
C THR A 182 13.77 22.70 6.34
N ILE A 183 13.99 21.39 6.26
CA ILE A 183 13.63 20.44 7.32
C ILE A 183 14.62 20.52 8.47
N GLN A 184 14.09 20.55 9.70
CA GLN A 184 14.88 20.51 10.91
C GLN A 184 15.82 19.29 10.94
N SER A 185 17.05 19.49 11.39
CA SER A 185 18.10 18.44 11.40
C SER A 185 17.65 17.15 12.06
N ASP A 186 16.92 17.25 13.17
CA ASP A 186 16.49 16.10 13.96
C ASP A 186 15.43 15.29 13.22
N ILE A 187 14.50 15.96 12.53
CA ILE A 187 13.51 15.30 11.67
C ILE A 187 14.20 14.61 10.51
N SER A 188 15.14 15.29 9.83
CA SER A 188 15.89 14.74 8.70
C SER A 188 16.72 13.50 9.09
N SER A 189 17.38 13.54 10.26
CA SER A 189 18.14 12.42 10.81
C SER A 189 17.22 11.22 11.11
N ASN A 190 16.07 11.45 11.74
CA ASN A 190 15.11 10.39 12.03
C ASN A 190 14.44 9.82 10.76
N LEU A 191 14.21 10.63 9.73
CA LEU A 191 13.74 10.13 8.43
C LEU A 191 14.78 9.21 7.79
N SER A 192 16.06 9.62 7.85
CA SER A 192 17.18 8.85 7.28
C SER A 192 17.44 7.53 8.00
N SER A 193 17.02 7.39 9.26
CA SER A 193 17.16 6.16 10.03
C SER A 193 16.09 5.11 9.71
N VAL A 194 15.04 5.45 8.96
CA VAL A 194 13.97 4.49 8.65
C VAL A 194 14.43 3.48 7.61
N LYS A 195 14.29 2.19 7.91
CA LYS A 195 14.67 1.09 7.00
C LYS A 195 13.50 0.24 6.59
N TYR A 196 13.56 -0.22 5.35
CA TYR A 196 12.60 -1.14 4.75
C TYR A 196 13.35 -2.38 4.25
N SER A 197 12.72 -3.52 4.41
CA SER A 197 13.11 -4.76 3.73
C SER A 197 12.77 -4.69 2.24
N SER A 198 13.46 -5.51 1.44
CA SER A 198 13.12 -5.75 0.04
C SER A 198 12.62 -7.18 -0.19
N ARG A 199 11.68 -7.36 -1.11
CA ARG A 199 11.17 -8.69 -1.52
C ARG A 199 10.82 -8.73 -3.00
N TYR A 200 10.84 -9.92 -3.58
CA TYR A 200 10.18 -10.20 -4.84
C TYR A 200 8.80 -10.82 -4.59
N ALA A 201 7.85 -10.45 -5.43
CA ALA A 201 6.56 -11.09 -5.57
C ALA A 201 6.45 -11.67 -6.99
N VAL A 202 5.94 -12.90 -7.10
CA VAL A 202 5.70 -13.56 -8.38
C VAL A 202 4.28 -14.06 -8.41
N GLY A 203 3.48 -13.52 -9.33
CA GLY A 203 2.16 -14.03 -9.65
C GLY A 203 2.22 -14.95 -10.85
N LEU A 204 1.57 -16.10 -10.76
CA LEU A 204 1.51 -17.15 -11.77
C LEU A 204 0.05 -17.45 -12.11
N LEU A 205 -0.24 -17.64 -13.39
CA LEU A 205 -1.52 -18.15 -13.88
C LEU A 205 -1.27 -19.45 -14.66
N PHE A 206 -2.12 -20.43 -14.43
CA PHE A 206 -2.04 -21.76 -15.02
C PHE A 206 -3.32 -22.06 -15.81
N GLU A 207 -3.15 -22.61 -17.01
CA GLU A 207 -4.27 -23.10 -17.82
C GLU A 207 -4.83 -24.40 -17.23
N SER A 208 -3.95 -25.33 -16.86
CA SER A 208 -4.32 -26.50 -16.05
C SER A 208 -4.32 -26.12 -14.58
N PRO A 209 -5.46 -26.22 -13.87
CA PRO A 209 -5.53 -25.79 -12.48
C PRO A 209 -4.67 -26.66 -11.56
N LEU A 210 -4.21 -26.05 -10.48
CA LEU A 210 -3.52 -26.69 -9.36
C LEU A 210 -4.55 -27.27 -8.39
N THR A 211 -4.21 -28.41 -7.78
CA THR A 211 -4.90 -28.92 -6.59
C THR A 211 -4.15 -28.43 -5.35
N THR A 212 -4.86 -27.84 -4.39
CA THR A 212 -4.27 -27.26 -3.19
C THR A 212 -4.98 -27.79 -1.94
N GLU A 213 -4.21 -28.21 -0.94
CA GLU A 213 -4.74 -28.65 0.37
C GLU A 213 -5.00 -27.48 1.33
N PHE A 214 -4.42 -26.33 1.01
CA PHE A 214 -4.48 -25.09 1.78
C PHE A 214 -4.69 -23.90 0.83
N ASP A 215 -5.19 -22.80 1.38
CA ASP A 215 -5.41 -21.56 0.63
C ASP A 215 -4.11 -20.75 0.53
N SER A 216 -3.21 -20.92 1.50
CA SER A 216 -1.85 -20.35 1.51
C SER A 216 -0.93 -21.09 2.47
N GLU A 217 0.38 -20.91 2.31
CA GLU A 217 1.40 -21.51 3.17
C GLU A 217 2.54 -20.52 3.46
N TYR A 218 2.97 -20.49 4.72
CA TYR A 218 4.26 -19.95 5.12
C TYR A 218 5.36 -20.99 4.94
N ILE A 219 6.28 -20.72 4.03
CA ILE A 219 7.41 -21.59 3.69
C ILE A 219 8.59 -21.19 4.58
N TYR A 220 9.07 -22.12 5.40
CA TYR A 220 10.17 -21.90 6.36
C TYR A 220 11.46 -22.62 5.99
N HIS A 221 11.40 -23.53 5.01
CA HIS A 221 12.53 -24.38 4.61
C HIS A 221 13.20 -23.92 3.30
N SER A 222 12.61 -22.95 2.61
CA SER A 222 13.11 -22.41 1.34
C SER A 222 13.94 -21.16 1.59
N ASP A 223 15.12 -21.09 0.98
CA ASP A 223 15.96 -19.88 1.01
C ASP A 223 15.39 -18.78 0.11
N THR A 224 14.64 -19.17 -0.94
CA THR A 224 14.05 -18.25 -1.91
C THR A 224 12.68 -17.76 -1.47
N PHE A 225 11.77 -18.64 -1.07
CA PHE A 225 10.36 -18.29 -0.84
C PHE A 225 9.97 -18.31 0.63
N ARG A 226 9.13 -17.34 1.02
CA ARG A 226 8.60 -17.22 2.38
C ARG A 226 7.11 -17.52 2.49
N PHE A 227 6.38 -17.30 1.40
CA PHE A 227 4.94 -17.41 1.40
C PHE A 227 4.42 -17.76 0.00
N VAL A 228 3.37 -18.57 -0.06
CA VAL A 228 2.59 -18.85 -1.26
C VAL A 228 1.10 -18.70 -0.94
N ALA A 229 0.32 -18.12 -1.85
CA ALA A 229 -1.14 -18.05 -1.78
C ALA A 229 -1.78 -18.45 -3.10
N PHE A 230 -2.99 -19.00 -3.02
CA PHE A 230 -3.77 -19.46 -4.17
C PHE A 230 -5.11 -18.73 -4.25
N ASP A 231 -5.71 -18.68 -5.44
CA ASP A 231 -7.03 -18.08 -5.64
C ASP A 231 -8.21 -19.05 -5.43
N SER A 232 -7.95 -20.31 -5.06
CA SER A 232 -8.99 -21.32 -4.82
C SER A 232 -10.07 -20.86 -3.83
N TRP A 233 -9.68 -20.05 -2.85
CA TRP A 233 -10.63 -19.51 -1.88
C TRP A 233 -11.55 -18.42 -2.46
N ARG A 234 -11.17 -17.77 -3.57
CA ARG A 234 -11.97 -16.74 -4.25
C ARG A 234 -13.10 -17.36 -5.08
N GLN A 235 -12.87 -18.57 -5.60
CA GLN A 235 -13.78 -19.26 -6.53
C GLN A 235 -14.55 -20.42 -5.89
N SER A 236 -15.07 -20.23 -4.67
CA SER A 236 -15.89 -21.18 -3.89
C SER A 236 -15.18 -22.25 -3.03
N ASN A 237 -13.90 -22.05 -2.65
CA ASN A 237 -13.16 -22.95 -1.74
C ASN A 237 -13.09 -24.40 -2.25
N THR A 238 -12.88 -24.58 -3.54
CA THR A 238 -12.91 -25.90 -4.19
C THR A 238 -11.64 -26.72 -3.99
N GLY A 239 -10.58 -26.11 -3.44
CA GLY A 239 -9.23 -26.70 -3.47
C GLY A 239 -8.61 -26.72 -4.88
N ILE A 240 -9.23 -26.03 -5.84
CA ILE A 240 -8.78 -25.91 -7.23
C ILE A 240 -8.41 -24.45 -7.46
N ALA A 241 -7.16 -24.21 -7.84
CA ALA A 241 -6.61 -22.87 -8.07
C ALA A 241 -6.06 -22.75 -9.48
N ASN A 242 -6.33 -21.65 -10.18
CA ASN A 242 -5.72 -21.36 -11.48
C ASN A 242 -4.59 -20.35 -11.33
N SER A 243 -4.40 -19.76 -10.16
CA SER A 243 -3.29 -18.85 -9.90
C SER A 243 -2.61 -19.12 -8.57
N ALA A 244 -1.33 -18.79 -8.53
CA ALA A 244 -0.51 -18.80 -7.32
C ALA A 244 0.28 -17.49 -7.25
N MET A 245 0.46 -16.98 -6.04
CA MET A 245 1.36 -15.86 -5.78
C MET A 245 2.40 -16.27 -4.74
N LEU A 246 3.66 -15.97 -5.01
CA LEU A 246 4.77 -16.24 -4.11
C LEU A 246 5.46 -14.95 -3.69
N HIS A 247 5.80 -14.85 -2.40
CA HIS A 247 6.74 -13.85 -1.91
C HIS A 247 8.08 -14.50 -1.59
N SER A 248 9.16 -13.85 -2.01
CA SER A 248 10.51 -14.25 -1.63
C SER A 248 10.74 -14.05 -0.14
N THR A 249 11.81 -14.62 0.40
CA THR A 249 12.40 -14.22 1.69
C THR A 249 12.92 -12.77 1.61
N VAL A 250 13.14 -12.14 2.77
CA VAL A 250 13.80 -10.82 2.83
C VAL A 250 15.24 -10.95 2.37
N GLN A 251 15.95 -11.97 2.87
CA GLN A 251 17.34 -12.25 2.52
C GLN A 251 17.52 -12.36 1.00
N PHE A 252 16.67 -13.13 0.31
CA PHE A 252 16.72 -13.24 -1.15
C PHE A 252 16.50 -11.87 -1.85
N GLY A 253 15.57 -11.05 -1.35
CA GLY A 253 15.30 -9.72 -1.92
C GLY A 253 16.46 -8.73 -1.74
N GLU A 254 17.16 -8.82 -0.61
CA GLU A 254 18.33 -7.99 -0.26
C GLU A 254 19.59 -8.44 -1.03
N GLU A 255 19.82 -9.74 -1.17
CA GLU A 255 20.97 -10.30 -1.90
C GLU A 255 20.89 -10.10 -3.42
N ASN A 256 19.69 -9.85 -3.96
CA ASN A 256 19.47 -9.71 -5.41
C ASN A 256 18.85 -8.33 -5.72
N PRO A 257 19.56 -7.19 -5.51
CA PRO A 257 19.00 -5.84 -5.51
C PRO A 257 18.51 -5.32 -6.86
N THR A 258 18.97 -5.93 -7.95
CA THR A 258 18.63 -5.52 -9.32
C THR A 258 17.72 -6.54 -9.97
N HIS A 259 16.60 -6.08 -10.51
CA HIS A 259 15.70 -6.92 -11.29
C HIS A 259 16.29 -7.15 -12.69
N THR A 260 16.57 -8.40 -13.04
CA THR A 260 17.07 -8.79 -14.38
C THR A 260 16.33 -10.02 -14.91
N LYS A 261 16.44 -10.28 -16.23
CA LYS A 261 15.88 -11.49 -16.85
C LYS A 261 16.52 -12.78 -16.32
N GLU A 262 17.82 -12.77 -16.08
CA GLU A 262 18.52 -13.89 -15.45
C GLU A 262 17.98 -14.18 -14.04
N LEU A 263 17.64 -13.13 -13.28
CA LEU A 263 17.04 -13.30 -11.97
C LEU A 263 15.60 -13.84 -12.06
N GLU A 264 14.81 -13.39 -13.04
CA GLU A 264 13.48 -13.99 -13.31
C GLU A 264 13.61 -15.50 -13.57
N GLU A 265 14.56 -15.92 -14.41
CA GLU A 265 14.83 -17.34 -14.68
C GLU A 265 15.29 -18.10 -13.43
N LYS A 266 16.18 -17.51 -12.62
CA LYS A 266 16.59 -18.08 -11.31
C LYS A 266 15.39 -18.28 -10.39
N ILE A 267 14.49 -17.30 -10.29
CA ILE A 267 13.28 -17.40 -9.46
C ILE A 267 12.35 -18.50 -10.00
N LEU A 268 12.13 -18.59 -11.31
CA LEU A 268 11.33 -19.67 -11.91
C LEU A 268 11.94 -21.05 -11.69
N ASN A 269 13.27 -21.18 -11.77
CA ASN A 269 13.96 -22.42 -11.45
C ASN A 269 13.78 -22.79 -9.97
N SER A 270 13.85 -21.84 -9.04
CA SER A 270 13.52 -22.08 -7.64
C SER A 270 12.06 -22.53 -7.45
N ILE A 271 11.11 -21.97 -8.22
CA ILE A 271 9.70 -22.41 -8.18
C ILE A 271 9.58 -23.87 -8.63
N ASN A 272 10.27 -24.26 -9.71
CA ASN A 272 10.25 -25.65 -10.19
C ASN A 272 10.90 -26.64 -9.21
N VAL A 273 11.89 -26.19 -8.43
CA VAL A 273 12.50 -27.01 -7.37
C VAL A 273 11.55 -27.16 -6.18
N GLU A 274 10.92 -26.06 -5.76
CA GLU A 274 9.98 -26.03 -4.62
C GLU A 274 8.66 -26.76 -4.94
N PHE A 275 8.18 -26.62 -6.18
CA PHE A 275 6.89 -27.15 -6.67
C PHE A 275 7.06 -27.95 -7.98
N PRO A 276 7.73 -29.11 -7.95
CA PRO A 276 8.12 -29.85 -9.16
C PRO A 276 6.95 -30.42 -9.97
N HIS A 277 5.76 -30.49 -9.37
CA HIS A 277 4.56 -31.01 -10.02
C HIS A 277 3.67 -29.91 -10.64
N TRP A 278 4.02 -28.63 -10.47
CA TRP A 278 3.24 -27.57 -11.08
C TRP A 278 3.45 -27.57 -12.61
N PRO A 279 2.37 -27.42 -13.40
CA PRO A 279 2.50 -27.20 -14.83
C PRO A 279 3.21 -25.87 -15.10
N LYS A 280 3.71 -25.69 -16.32
CA LYS A 280 4.27 -24.39 -16.72
C LYS A 280 3.16 -23.31 -16.69
N PRO A 281 3.39 -22.16 -16.04
CA PRO A 281 2.42 -21.08 -16.04
C PRO A 281 2.28 -20.47 -17.45
N VAL A 282 1.06 -20.09 -17.80
CA VAL A 282 0.74 -19.36 -19.04
C VAL A 282 0.92 -17.85 -18.89
N VAL A 283 0.86 -17.33 -17.66
CA VAL A 283 1.19 -15.94 -17.33
C VAL A 283 2.09 -15.91 -16.12
N THR A 284 3.14 -15.07 -16.21
CA THR A 284 4.01 -14.73 -15.08
C THR A 284 4.04 -13.22 -14.89
N ARG A 285 3.97 -12.77 -13.64
CA ARG A 285 4.10 -11.37 -13.23
C ARG A 285 5.14 -11.27 -12.13
N PHE A 286 6.27 -10.66 -12.44
CA PHE A 286 7.28 -10.35 -11.43
C PHE A 286 7.09 -8.92 -10.94
N HIS A 287 7.26 -8.72 -9.64
CA HIS A 287 7.25 -7.41 -9.03
C HIS A 287 8.27 -7.36 -7.90
N ARG A 288 9.14 -6.35 -7.91
CA ARG A 288 10.09 -6.09 -6.84
C ARG A 288 9.55 -4.99 -5.93
N TRP A 289 9.46 -5.27 -4.65
CA TRP A 289 9.19 -4.28 -3.62
C TRP A 289 10.51 -3.82 -3.01
N ASP A 290 11.04 -2.68 -3.48
CA ASP A 290 12.25 -2.08 -2.89
C ASP A 290 12.02 -1.67 -1.44
N GLN A 291 10.85 -1.12 -1.14
CA GLN A 291 10.39 -0.79 0.22
C GLN A 291 9.18 -1.67 0.59
N SER A 292 9.41 -2.97 0.83
CA SER A 292 8.35 -3.94 1.13
C SER A 292 7.71 -3.68 2.50
N GLN A 293 8.45 -3.94 3.58
CA GLN A 293 7.97 -3.77 4.96
C GLN A 293 9.01 -3.01 5.79
N VAL A 294 8.55 -2.15 6.68
CA VAL A 294 9.37 -1.38 7.62
C VAL A 294 10.05 -2.34 8.59
N GLN A 295 11.38 -2.31 8.62
CA GLN A 295 12.21 -3.02 9.60
C GLN A 295 12.50 -2.11 10.80
N GLU A 296 12.88 -0.86 10.52
CA GLU A 296 13.19 0.15 11.53
C GLU A 296 12.30 1.37 11.24
N PRO A 297 11.18 1.58 11.99
CA PRO A 297 10.31 2.73 11.79
C PRO A 297 10.94 4.00 12.34
N TYR A 298 10.33 5.14 11.99
CA TYR A 298 10.67 6.45 12.56
C TYR A 298 10.63 6.40 14.10
N ASN A 299 11.65 6.99 14.74
CA ASN A 299 11.80 7.00 16.18
C ASN A 299 10.55 7.54 16.88
N SER A 300 10.15 6.93 18.00
CA SER A 300 8.89 7.20 18.75
C SER A 300 7.58 6.79 18.06
N LYS A 301 7.61 6.38 16.78
CA LYS A 301 6.45 5.93 16.01
C LYS A 301 5.24 6.89 16.09
N PRO A 302 5.41 8.18 15.76
CA PRO A 302 4.38 9.21 16.00
C PRO A 302 3.15 9.07 15.09
N GLY A 303 3.21 8.23 14.06
CA GLY A 303 2.20 8.12 13.02
C GLY A 303 2.34 9.16 11.91
N ALA A 304 2.72 10.38 12.23
CA ALA A 304 3.03 11.43 11.25
C ALA A 304 3.90 12.52 11.89
N VAL A 305 4.54 13.34 11.05
CA VAL A 305 5.31 14.52 11.46
C VAL A 305 4.97 15.70 10.56
N VAL A 306 5.02 16.91 11.14
CA VAL A 306 4.92 18.17 10.37
C VAL A 306 6.33 18.53 9.90
N LEU A 307 6.52 18.63 8.58
CA LEU A 307 7.79 19.04 7.97
C LEU A 307 7.88 20.56 7.78
N SER A 308 6.73 21.22 7.63
CA SER A 308 6.59 22.68 7.55
C SER A 308 5.23 23.07 8.08
N GLU A 309 5.17 24.11 8.92
CA GLU A 309 3.90 24.64 9.43
C GLU A 309 3.21 25.55 8.40
N LYS A 310 3.97 26.35 7.63
CA LYS A 310 3.42 27.34 6.69
C LYS A 310 4.27 27.49 5.41
N PRO A 311 3.75 27.09 4.23
CA PRO A 311 2.53 26.29 4.04
C PRO A 311 2.64 24.90 4.68
N LEU A 312 1.51 24.34 5.10
CA LEU A 312 1.49 23.09 5.86
C LEU A 312 1.96 21.92 5.00
N LEU A 313 2.93 21.18 5.51
CA LEU A 313 3.41 19.93 4.93
C LEU A 313 3.52 18.86 6.00
N ILE A 314 2.81 17.77 5.80
CA ILE A 314 2.80 16.62 6.70
C ILE A 314 3.38 15.42 5.97
N MET A 315 4.15 14.61 6.68
CA MET A 315 4.56 13.29 6.21
C MET A 315 4.05 12.22 7.17
N GLY A 316 3.50 11.15 6.63
CA GLY A 316 3.04 9.99 7.37
C GLY A 316 3.07 8.73 6.52
N GLY A 317 2.43 7.68 7.00
CA GLY A 317 2.45 6.35 6.41
C GLY A 317 3.09 5.33 7.32
N ASP A 318 3.29 4.14 6.78
CA ASP A 318 3.79 2.99 7.52
C ASP A 318 5.19 3.21 8.10
N GLY A 319 6.05 3.97 7.43
CA GLY A 319 7.37 4.36 7.92
C GLY A 319 7.36 5.00 9.31
N PHE A 320 6.24 5.55 9.75
CA PHE A 320 6.08 6.22 11.05
C PHE A 320 5.46 5.32 12.13
N VAL A 321 5.19 4.04 11.84
CA VAL A 321 4.57 3.12 12.80
C VAL A 321 4.94 1.65 12.53
N GLY A 322 4.62 1.17 11.32
CA GLY A 322 4.83 -0.18 10.81
C GLY A 322 3.89 -0.50 9.65
N SER A 323 4.08 -1.66 9.00
CA SER A 323 3.49 -1.99 7.70
C SER A 323 2.19 -2.81 7.71
N THR A 324 1.39 -2.76 8.78
CA THR A 324 0.03 -3.36 8.79
C THR A 324 -1.05 -2.35 8.37
N PHE A 325 -2.22 -2.85 7.96
CA PHE A 325 -3.38 -2.00 7.68
C PHE A 325 -3.76 -1.10 8.87
N ASP A 326 -3.82 -1.66 10.08
CA ASP A 326 -4.13 -0.91 11.30
C ASP A 326 -3.12 0.20 11.58
N GLN A 327 -1.84 -0.02 11.24
CA GLN A 327 -0.80 0.99 11.40
C GLN A 327 -0.91 2.12 10.36
N CYS A 328 -1.27 1.79 9.12
CA CYS A 328 -1.63 2.80 8.12
C CYS A 328 -2.85 3.62 8.55
N LEU A 329 -3.86 2.96 9.15
CA LEU A 329 -5.05 3.61 9.70
C LEU A 329 -4.69 4.56 10.85
N PHE A 330 -3.86 4.11 11.80
CA PHE A 330 -3.36 4.95 12.89
C PHE A 330 -2.63 6.19 12.35
N SER A 331 -1.76 6.02 11.36
CA SER A 331 -1.06 7.13 10.70
C SER A 331 -2.03 8.10 10.03
N ALA A 332 -3.02 7.60 9.30
CA ALA A 332 -4.05 8.44 8.67
C ALA A 332 -4.84 9.26 9.71
N LYS A 333 -5.22 8.67 10.85
CA LYS A 333 -5.88 9.40 11.95
C LYS A 333 -4.97 10.48 12.56
N LYS A 334 -3.66 10.22 12.67
CA LYS A 334 -2.69 11.24 13.13
C LYS A 334 -2.58 12.41 12.16
N ILE A 335 -2.49 12.14 10.85
CA ILE A 335 -2.50 13.19 9.82
C ILE A 335 -3.80 13.99 9.89
N PHE A 336 -4.96 13.32 9.95
CA PHE A 336 -6.26 13.97 10.02
C PHE A 336 -6.37 14.95 11.19
N ASN A 337 -5.86 14.57 12.36
CA ASN A 337 -5.85 15.46 13.53
C ASN A 337 -4.95 16.69 13.33
N LEU A 338 -3.77 16.53 12.71
CA LEU A 338 -2.89 17.66 12.39
C LEU A 338 -3.56 18.63 11.40
N LEU A 339 -4.28 18.13 10.40
CA LEU A 339 -5.05 18.95 9.46
C LEU A 339 -6.20 19.73 10.15
N LYS A 340 -6.84 19.13 11.16
CA LYS A 340 -7.92 19.80 11.91
C LYS A 340 -7.42 20.96 12.76
N CYS A 341 -6.24 20.85 13.36
CA CYS A 341 -5.68 21.94 14.17
C CYS A 341 -5.40 23.20 13.33
N GLU A 342 -5.00 23.03 12.07
CA GLU A 342 -4.72 24.16 11.16
C GLU A 342 -5.98 24.78 10.55
N THR A 343 -7.01 23.99 10.24
CA THR A 343 -8.25 24.50 9.62
C THR A 343 -9.21 25.23 10.58
N GLN A 344 -8.89 25.26 11.88
CA GLN A 344 -9.62 26.01 12.92
C GLN A 344 -9.05 27.42 13.17
N HIS A 345 -7.89 27.74 12.60
CA HIS A 345 -7.30 29.08 12.58
C HIS A 345 -7.46 29.73 11.19
#